data_AF-A0A355WLV7-F1
#
_entry.id   AF-A0A355WLV7-F1
#
_cell.length_a   1.000
_cell.length_b   1.000
_cell.length_c   1.000
_cell.angle_alpha   90.00
_cell.angle_beta   90.00
_cell.angle_gamma   90.00
#
_symmetry.space_group_name_H-M   'P 1'
#
loop_
_entity.id
_entity.type
_entity.pdbx_description
1 polymer ?
#
loop_
_entity_poly.entity_id
_entity_poly.type
_entity_poly.pdbx_seq_one_letter_code
_entity_poly.pdbx_strand_id
1 'polypeptide(L)' 'MSKSLKRVQAHMAELGLVCEIMHVTVPTNTAQQAADAIGCELDQIVKSVIFRGEQSMQAILFLTAGGNRVDVSAASKLAG' A
#
# COMPACT_ATOMS: atom_id res chain seq x y z
N MET A 1 12.00 15.32 -7.61
CA MET A 1 11.59 14.36 -6.56
C MET A 1 10.42 14.94 -5.76
N SER A 2 9.26 14.28 -5.77
CA SER A 2 8.08 14.76 -5.02
C SER A 2 8.30 14.65 -3.50
N LYS A 3 7.58 15.46 -2.72
CA LYS A 3 7.68 15.42 -1.24
C LYS A 3 7.31 14.04 -0.67
N SER A 4 6.31 13.37 -1.26
CA SER A 4 5.87 12.04 -0.84
C SER A 4 6.94 10.98 -1.08
N LEU A 5 7.59 10.99 -2.24
CA LEU A 5 8.64 10.03 -2.57
C LEU A 5 9.83 10.12 -1.60
N LYS A 6 10.29 11.35 -1.31
CA LYS A 6 11.35 11.58 -0.32
C LYS A 6 11.01 11.03 1.06
N ARG A 7 9.75 11.17 1.48
CA ARG A 7 9.28 10.66 2.78
C ARG A 7 9.33 9.14 2.85
N VAL A 8 8.90 8.44 1.79
CA VAL A 8 8.97 6.97 1.73
C VAL A 8 10.43 6.51 1.73
N GLN A 9 11.29 7.14 0.93
CA GLN A 9 12.72 6.79 0.85
C GLN A 9 13.44 6.98 2.19
N ALA A 10 13.18 8.08 2.90
CA ALA A 10 13.77 8.32 4.21
C ALA A 10 13.37 7.22 5.21
N HIS A 11 12.08 6.87 5.26
CA HIS A 11 11.61 5.86 6.18
C HIS A 11 12.12 4.45 5.86
N MET A 12 12.25 4.10 4.57
CA MET A 12 12.90 2.85 4.15
C MET A 12 14.35 2.78 4.63
N ALA A 13 15.10 3.89 4.54
CA ALA A 13 16.47 3.97 5.02
C ALA A 13 16.57 3.85 6.55
N GLU A 14 15.67 4.50 7.30
CA GLU A 14 15.58 4.38 8.76
C GLU A 14 15.34 2.93 9.21
N LEU A 15 14.56 2.17 8.45
CA LEU A 15 14.29 0.75 8.69
C LEU A 15 15.38 -0.19 8.18
N GLY A 16 16.42 0.33 7.52
CA GLY A 16 17.50 -0.49 6.93
C GLY A 16 17.04 -1.38 5.77
N LEU A 17 15.93 -1.04 5.11
CA LEU A 17 15.39 -1.83 4.00
C LEU A 17 16.22 -1.59 2.73
N VAL A 18 16.70 -2.68 2.14
CA VAL A 18 17.45 -2.66 0.88
C VAL A 18 16.49 -2.90 -0.28
N CYS A 19 15.86 -1.83 -0.76
CA CYS A 19 14.93 -1.88 -1.89
C CYS A 19 15.03 -0.62 -2.76
N GLU A 20 14.77 -0.80 -4.05
CA GLU A 20 14.81 0.26 -5.05
C GLU A 20 13.43 0.87 -5.25
N ILE A 21 13.34 2.21 -5.30
CA ILE A 21 12.10 2.89 -5.67
C ILE A 21 12.14 3.21 -7.16
N MET A 22 11.31 2.50 -7.93
CA MET A 22 11.19 2.72 -9.36
C MET A 22 10.23 3.87 -9.67
N HIS A 23 10.64 4.75 -10.58
CA HIS A 23 9.75 5.78 -11.14
C HIS A 23 9.33 5.34 -12.54
N VAL A 24 8.02 5.14 -12.74
CA VAL A 24 7.45 4.78 -14.04
C VAL A 24 6.70 5.97 -14.63
N THR A 25 6.71 6.09 -15.95
CA THR A 25 6.02 7.17 -16.70
C THR A 25 4.58 6.82 -17.07
N VAL A 26 4.17 5.57 -16.83
CA VAL A 26 2.81 5.06 -17.07
C VAL A 26 1.94 5.21 -15.80
N PRO A 27 0.61 5.23 -15.92
CA PRO A 27 -0.28 5.27 -14.76
C PRO A 27 -0.09 4.05 -13.84
N THR A 28 -0.22 4.24 -12.53
CA THR A 28 -0.16 3.19 -11.50
C THR A 28 -1.21 3.38 -10.41
N ASN A 29 -2.40 3.92 -10.77
CA ASN A 29 -3.45 4.24 -9.80
C ASN A 29 -4.20 3.00 -9.31
N THR A 30 -4.22 1.94 -10.12
CA THR A 30 -4.80 0.64 -9.74
C THR A 30 -3.70 -0.41 -9.56
N ALA A 31 -4.01 -1.48 -8.82
CA ALA A 31 -3.07 -2.59 -8.66
C ALA A 31 -2.72 -3.24 -10.00
N GLN A 32 -3.69 -3.39 -10.91
CA GLN A 32 -3.43 -3.91 -12.26
C GLN A 32 -2.48 -3.01 -13.04
N GLN A 33 -2.73 -1.69 -13.05
CA GLN A 33 -1.83 -0.74 -13.71
C GLN A 33 -0.40 -0.79 -13.16
N ALA A 34 -0.25 -0.90 -11.84
CA ALA A 34 1.06 -1.02 -11.21
C ALA A 34 1.76 -2.34 -11.57
N ALA A 35 1.03 -3.46 -11.60
CA ALA A 35 1.55 -4.77 -11.97
C ALA A 35 2.03 -4.78 -13.43
N ASP A 36 1.20 -4.26 -14.34
CA ASP A 36 1.53 -4.13 -15.76
C ASP A 36 2.77 -3.23 -15.98
N ALA A 37 2.88 -2.14 -15.20
CA ALA A 37 3.99 -1.18 -15.33
C ALA A 37 5.37 -1.77 -14.98
N ILE A 38 5.42 -2.80 -14.13
CA ILE A 38 6.67 -3.42 -13.67
C ILE A 38 6.81 -4.89 -14.10
N GLY A 39 5.81 -5.43 -14.82
CA GLY A 39 5.81 -6.81 -15.31
C GLY A 39 5.73 -7.86 -14.21
N CYS A 40 4.96 -7.61 -13.14
CA CYS A 40 4.73 -8.59 -12.07
C CYS A 40 3.28 -9.09 -12.07
N GLU A 41 3.02 -10.14 -11.29
CA GLU A 41 1.66 -10.63 -11.09
C GLU A 41 0.84 -9.67 -10.22
N LEU A 42 -0.47 -9.61 -10.44
CA LEU A 42 -1.39 -8.69 -9.74
C LEU A 42 -1.26 -8.78 -8.21
N ASP A 43 -1.17 -9.99 -7.67
CA ASP A 43 -1.14 -10.24 -6.23
C ASP A 43 0.25 -10.03 -5.59
N GLN A 44 1.26 -9.66 -6.39
CA GLN A 44 2.54 -9.14 -5.89
C GLN A 44 2.45 -7.63 -5.58
N ILE A 45 1.40 -6.94 -6.02
CA ILE A 45 1.13 -5.56 -5.64
C ILE A 45 0.40 -5.51 -4.29
N VAL A 46 0.99 -4.81 -3.32
CA VAL A 46 0.35 -4.57 -2.02
C VAL A 46 -0.45 -3.27 -2.06
N LYS A 47 -1.70 -3.32 -1.62
CA LYS A 47 -2.55 -2.15 -1.40
C LYS A 47 -2.59 -1.79 0.07
N SER A 48 -2.31 -0.52 0.36
CA SER A 48 -2.48 0.10 1.67
C SER A 48 -3.88 0.70 1.78
N VAL A 49 -4.77 0.04 2.53
CA VAL A 49 -6.15 0.49 2.75
C VAL A 49 -6.29 0.99 4.18
N ILE A 50 -6.67 2.26 4.35
CA ILE A 50 -6.83 2.88 5.66
C ILE A 50 -8.30 2.93 6.02
N PHE A 51 -8.65 2.35 7.17
CA PHE A 51 -9.94 2.55 7.84
C PHE A 51 -9.76 3.45 9.06
N ARG A 52 -10.84 4.11 9.48
CA ARG A 52 -10.90 4.80 10.77
C ARG A 52 -11.70 3.94 11.74
N GLY A 53 -11.10 3.56 12.86
CA GLY A 53 -11.83 2.89 13.93
C GLY A 53 -12.90 3.83 14.49
N GLU A 54 -14.15 3.38 14.57
CA GLU A 54 -15.25 4.21 15.07
C GLU A 54 -15.13 4.45 16.58
N GLN A 55 -14.74 3.42 17.34
CA GLN A 55 -14.59 3.49 18.79
C GLN A 55 -13.20 3.99 19.19
N SER A 56 -12.14 3.42 18.60
CA SER A 56 -10.75 3.80 18.92
C SER A 56 -10.36 5.17 18.36
N MET A 57 -11.07 5.65 17.34
CA MET A 57 -10.76 6.89 16.62
C MET A 57 -9.39 6.89 15.94
N GLN A 58 -8.73 5.73 15.85
CA GLN A 58 -7.41 5.55 15.25
C GLN A 58 -7.51 5.26 13.75
N ALA A 59 -6.46 5.65 13.01
CA ALA A 59 -6.27 5.18 11.64
C ALA A 59 -5.68 3.77 11.66
N ILE A 60 -6.34 2.84 11.01
CA ILE A 60 -5.97 1.42 10.96
C ILE A 60 -5.58 1.09 9.53
N LEU A 61 -4.34 0.64 9.34
CA LEU A 61 -3.80 0.25 8.05
C LEU A 61 -3.98 -1.26 7.84
N PHE A 62 -4.64 -1.61 6.74
CA PHE A 62 -4.68 -2.97 6.22
C PHE A 62 -3.83 -3.06 4.96
N LEU A 63 -2.95 -4.07 4.91
CA LEU A 63 -2.18 -4.43 3.73
C LEU A 63 -2.85 -5.64 3.08
N THR A 64 -3.16 -5.56 1.79
CA THR A 64 -3.82 -6.64 1.05
C THR A 64 -3.25 -6.79 -0.35
N ALA A 65 -3.31 -7.99 -0.92
CA ALA A 65 -2.88 -8.27 -2.29
C ALA A 65 -3.74 -7.50 -3.32
N GLY A 66 -3.18 -7.29 -4.52
CA GLY A 66 -3.75 -6.45 -5.57
C GLY A 66 -5.15 -6.89 -6.01
N GLY A 67 -5.38 -8.19 -6.16
CA GLY A 67 -6.67 -8.79 -6.54
C GLY A 67 -7.69 -8.81 -5.41
N ASN A 68 -7.27 -8.63 -4.16
CA ASN A 68 -8.14 -8.74 -2.99
C ASN A 68 -8.81 -7.43 -2.61
N ARG A 69 -9.99 -7.52 -2.00
CA ARG A 69 -10.64 -6.37 -1.36
C ARG A 69 -10.67 -6.61 0.14
N VAL A 70 -10.37 -5.57 0.93
CA VAL A 70 -10.55 -5.64 2.38
C VAL A 70 -12.05 -5.74 2.67
N ASP A 71 -12.45 -6.86 3.30
CA ASP A 71 -13.81 -7.06 3.80
C ASP A 71 -14.02 -6.20 5.05
N VAL A 72 -15.03 -5.33 5.02
CA VAL A 72 -15.29 -4.36 6.10
C VAL A 72 -15.72 -5.06 7.40
N SER A 73 -16.48 -6.16 7.31
CA SER A 73 -16.93 -6.91 8.49
C SER A 73 -15.76 -7.65 9.14
N ALA A 74 -14.92 -8.30 8.34
CA ALA A 74 -13.72 -8.95 8.84
C ALA A 74 -12.72 -7.95 9.41
N ALA A 75 -12.52 -6.81 8.75
CA ALA A 75 -11.67 -5.72 9.21
C ALA A 75 -12.15 -5.16 10.56
N SER A 76 -13.45 -4.90 10.71
CA SER A 76 -14.04 -4.45 11.98
C SER A 76 -13.83 -5.48 13.09
N LYS A 77 -14.09 -6.76 12.84
CA LYS A 77 -13.87 -7.82 13.85
C LYS A 77 -12.40 -7.92 14.27
N LEU A 78 -11.46 -7.75 13.34
CA LEU A 78 -10.03 -7.82 13.64
C LEU A 78 -9.51 -6.59 14.39
N ALA A 79 -10.06 -5.41 14.09
CA ALA A 79 -9.68 -4.15 14.72
C ALA A 79 -10.13 -4.03 16.19
N GLY A 80 -11.13 -4.82 16.60
CA GLY A 80 -11.82 -4.70 17.88
C GLY A 80 -12.90 -3.61 17.87
#